data_AF-A0A2N9HUK9-F1
#
_entry.id   AF-A0A2N9HUK9-F1
#
_cell.length_a   1.000
_cell.length_b   1.000
_cell.length_c   1.000
_cell.angle_alpha   90.00
_cell.angle_beta   90.00
_cell.angle_gamma   90.00
#
_symmetry.space_group_name_H-M   'P 1'
#
loop_
_entity.id
_entity.type
_entity.pdbx_description
1 polymer ?
#
loop_
_entity_poly.entity_id
_entity_poly.type
_entity_poly.pdbx_seq_one_letter_code
_entity_poly.pdbx_strand_id
1 'polypeptide(L)'
;MPRVTPILRKARKALQDLDLLKVLQSEITHELSSTPFQNSLSGSLGEFSVEWDSPQSQDVVLRRKCESGEEVAVSALLGPVTYGKEGVFPRDVLMKVCLKKPGMSSMLQFDCGVFERGDEGSEFDIHNAYYIPSSSRVDPSDYRGPLFR
;
A
#
# COMPACT_ATOMS: atom_id res chain seq x y z
N MET A 1 -42.49 3.88 -22.96
CA MET A 1 -41.16 3.79 -23.60
C MET A 1 -40.15 4.52 -22.73
N PRO A 2 -39.17 3.84 -22.12
CA PRO A 2 -38.20 4.52 -21.27
C PRO A 2 -37.18 5.25 -22.15
N ARG A 3 -37.03 6.55 -21.93
CA ARG A 3 -36.04 7.41 -22.61
C ARG A 3 -34.65 6.99 -22.14
N VAL A 4 -33.98 6.14 -22.92
CA VAL A 4 -32.57 5.81 -22.73
C VAL A 4 -31.77 7.10 -22.85
N THR A 5 -31.14 7.52 -21.77
CA THR A 5 -30.41 8.79 -21.65
C THR A 5 -29.35 8.91 -22.76
N PRO A 6 -29.21 10.09 -23.42
CA PRO A 6 -28.30 10.29 -24.55
C PRO A 6 -26.82 9.92 -24.26
N ILE A 7 -26.42 9.93 -23.00
CA ILE A 7 -25.12 9.49 -22.50
C ILE A 7 -24.89 7.99 -22.77
N LEU A 8 -25.90 7.14 -22.52
CA LEU A 8 -25.82 5.69 -22.77
C LEU A 8 -25.69 5.40 -24.26
N ARG A 9 -26.31 6.21 -25.13
CA ARG A 9 -26.20 6.05 -26.59
C ARG A 9 -24.81 6.45 -27.10
N LYS A 10 -24.21 7.49 -26.54
CA LYS A 10 -22.83 7.90 -26.85
C LYS A 10 -21.81 6.87 -26.33
N ALA A 11 -21.98 6.37 -25.11
CA ALA A 11 -21.12 5.32 -24.55
C ALA A 11 -21.18 4.04 -25.38
N ARG A 12 -22.38 3.60 -25.79
CA ARG A 12 -22.56 2.46 -26.69
C ARG A 12 -21.90 2.68 -28.05
N LYS A 13 -21.97 3.89 -28.60
CA LYS A 13 -21.32 4.23 -29.88
C LYS A 13 -19.79 4.23 -29.77
N ALA A 14 -19.22 4.79 -28.70
CA ALA A 14 -17.78 4.75 -28.44
C ALA A 14 -17.24 3.32 -28.23
N LEU A 15 -18.04 2.43 -27.66
CA LEU A 15 -17.73 1.00 -27.58
C LEU A 15 -17.84 0.29 -28.94
N GLN A 16 -18.84 0.64 -29.75
CA GLN A 16 -19.04 0.08 -31.10
C GLN A 16 -17.96 0.52 -32.09
N ASP A 17 -17.50 1.77 -31.98
CA ASP A 17 -16.47 2.36 -32.85
C ASP A 17 -15.05 1.91 -32.45
N LEU A 18 -14.91 1.09 -31.39
CA LEU A 18 -13.67 0.58 -30.82
C LEU A 18 -12.69 1.68 -30.35
N ASP A 19 -13.08 2.95 -30.39
CA ASP A 19 -12.19 4.06 -30.06
C ASP A 19 -11.75 4.03 -28.60
N LEU A 20 -12.64 3.62 -27.68
CA LEU A 20 -12.26 3.39 -26.29
C LEU A 20 -11.20 2.28 -26.16
N LEU A 21 -11.35 1.19 -26.92
CA LEU A 21 -10.39 0.09 -26.89
C LEU A 21 -9.03 0.50 -27.45
N LYS A 22 -9.00 1.32 -28.51
CA LYS A 22 -7.76 1.87 -29.05
C LYS A 22 -7.04 2.74 -28.02
N VAL A 23 -7.77 3.62 -27.32
CA VAL A 23 -7.21 4.48 -26.27
C VAL A 23 -6.68 3.65 -25.10
N LEU A 24 -7.43 2.65 -24.63
CA LEU A 24 -6.96 1.75 -23.57
C LEU A 24 -5.71 0.97 -23.99
N GLN A 25 -5.67 0.48 -25.23
CA GLN A 25 -4.53 -0.24 -25.76
C GLN A 25 -3.30 0.66 -25.92
N SER A 26 -3.46 1.90 -26.38
CA SER A 26 -2.35 2.85 -26.47
C SER A 26 -1.80 3.18 -25.08
N GLU A 27 -2.66 3.34 -24.07
CA GLU A 27 -2.23 3.62 -22.70
C GLU A 27 -1.47 2.43 -22.09
N ILE A 28 -1.99 1.21 -22.23
CA ILE A 28 -1.31 -0.01 -21.77
C ILE A 28 0.06 -0.14 -22.45
N THR A 29 0.14 0.11 -23.76
CA THR A 29 1.40 0.03 -24.51
C THR A 29 2.39 1.09 -24.02
N HIS A 30 1.90 2.30 -23.72
CA HIS A 30 2.71 3.38 -23.17
C HIS A 30 3.30 3.00 -21.81
N GLU A 31 2.48 2.56 -20.85
CA GLU A 31 2.92 2.13 -19.51
C GLU A 31 3.89 0.93 -19.55
N LEU A 32 3.69 -0.02 -20.48
CA LEU A 32 4.61 -1.15 -20.67
C LEU A 32 5.95 -0.72 -21.27
N SER A 33 5.96 0.32 -22.11
CA SER A 33 7.18 0.86 -22.73
C SER A 33 7.93 1.86 -21.83
N SER A 34 7.21 2.48 -20.89
CA SER A 34 7.71 3.47 -19.95
C SER A 34 7.32 3.04 -18.54
N THR A 35 8.11 2.18 -17.93
CA THR A 35 7.87 1.76 -16.54
C THR A 35 8.38 2.86 -15.62
N PRO A 36 7.50 3.66 -14.99
CA PRO A 36 7.93 4.87 -14.28
C PRO A 36 8.87 4.58 -13.10
N PHE A 37 8.84 3.34 -12.60
CA PHE A 37 9.52 2.90 -11.39
C PHE A 37 10.67 1.92 -11.62
N GLN A 38 11.04 1.60 -12.87
CA GLN A 38 12.07 0.59 -13.16
C GLN A 38 13.45 0.95 -12.58
N ASN A 39 13.75 2.24 -12.43
CA ASN A 39 15.01 2.73 -11.87
C ASN A 39 14.89 3.13 -10.38
N SER A 40 13.70 3.07 -9.79
CA SER A 40 13.44 3.43 -8.38
C SER A 40 13.32 2.20 -7.47
N LEU A 41 13.64 1.00 -7.96
CA LEU A 41 13.84 -0.18 -7.12
C LEU A 41 15.11 0.01 -6.26
N SER A 42 14.96 0.80 -5.21
CA SER A 42 16.03 1.15 -4.29
C SER A 42 16.15 0.09 -3.19
N GLY A 43 16.88 -0.99 -3.48
CA GLY A 43 17.41 -1.87 -2.42
C GLY A 43 16.93 -3.31 -2.43
N SER A 44 17.63 -4.12 -1.64
CA SER A 44 17.27 -5.51 -1.37
C SER A 44 16.24 -5.57 -0.24
N LEU A 45 15.29 -6.49 -0.37
CA LEU A 45 14.32 -6.85 0.69
C LEU A 45 15.02 -7.44 1.93
N GLY A 46 16.34 -7.71 1.84
CA GLY A 46 17.13 -8.29 2.92
C GLY A 46 16.66 -9.71 3.21
N GLU A 47 16.45 -10.01 4.50
CA GLU A 47 15.97 -11.31 4.96
C GLU A 47 14.44 -11.39 5.11
N PHE A 48 13.71 -10.38 4.64
CA PHE A 48 12.25 -10.46 4.62
C PHE A 48 11.80 -11.37 3.47
N SER A 49 10.84 -12.24 3.77
CA SER A 49 10.09 -13.00 2.77
C SER A 49 8.71 -12.39 2.59
N VAL A 50 8.22 -12.36 1.35
CA VAL A 50 6.83 -11.99 1.05
C VAL A 50 5.92 -13.13 1.48
N GLU A 51 5.06 -12.87 2.47
CA GLU A 51 4.05 -13.81 2.94
C GLU A 51 2.74 -13.64 2.17
N TRP A 52 2.41 -12.40 1.78
CA TRP A 52 1.21 -12.07 1.02
C TRP A 52 1.49 -10.93 0.05
N ASP A 53 1.04 -11.07 -1.19
CA ASP A 53 1.06 -10.04 -2.23
C ASP A 53 -0.03 -10.40 -3.26
N SER A 54 -1.26 -9.95 -3.00
CA SER A 54 -2.39 -10.20 -3.90
C SER A 54 -2.75 -8.94 -4.67
N PRO A 55 -2.84 -9.01 -6.02
CA PRO A 55 -3.25 -7.87 -6.85
C PRO A 55 -4.63 -7.31 -6.49
N GLN A 56 -5.48 -8.10 -5.83
CA GLN A 56 -6.85 -7.74 -5.48
C GLN A 56 -6.95 -6.92 -4.19
N SER A 57 -6.08 -7.19 -3.22
CA SER A 57 -6.12 -6.54 -1.91
C SER A 57 -5.28 -5.27 -1.84
N GLN A 58 -4.35 -5.08 -2.79
CA GLN A 58 -3.42 -3.93 -2.85
C GLN A 58 -2.57 -3.79 -1.58
N ASP A 59 -2.46 -4.86 -0.80
CA ASP A 59 -1.61 -4.96 0.36
C ASP A 59 -0.52 -6.02 0.16
N VAL A 60 0.61 -5.76 0.80
CA VAL A 60 1.75 -6.67 0.86
C VAL A 60 2.06 -6.95 2.32
N VAL A 61 2.31 -8.21 2.65
CA VAL A 61 2.78 -8.64 3.97
C VAL A 61 4.16 -9.23 3.82
N LEU A 62 5.12 -8.62 4.50
CA LEU A 62 6.50 -9.07 4.61
C LEU A 62 6.73 -9.64 6.00
N ARG A 63 7.51 -10.71 6.09
CA ARG A 63 7.89 -11.30 7.37
C ARG A 63 9.37 -11.63 7.41
N ARG A 64 9.99 -11.40 8.56
CA ARG A 64 11.37 -11.76 8.84
C ARG A 64 11.45 -12.38 10.22
N LYS A 65 12.25 -13.44 10.35
CA LYS A 65 12.66 -14.00 11.64
C LYS A 65 14.13 -13.68 11.87
N CYS A 66 14.42 -12.95 12.93
CA CYS A 66 15.78 -12.57 13.30
C CYS A 66 16.52 -13.76 13.94
N GLU A 67 17.85 -13.74 13.89
CA GLU A 67 18.70 -14.75 14.56
C GLU A 67 18.48 -14.80 16.07
N SER A 68 18.08 -13.68 16.68
CA SER A 68 17.67 -13.56 18.09
C SER A 68 16.38 -14.33 18.43
N GLY A 69 15.68 -14.87 17.43
CA GLY A 69 14.37 -15.52 17.58
C GLY A 69 13.20 -14.56 17.55
N GLU A 70 13.45 -13.25 17.39
CA GLU A 70 12.40 -12.24 17.20
C GLU A 70 11.76 -12.37 15.82
N GLU A 71 10.49 -12.00 15.75
CA GLU A 71 9.72 -12.00 14.52
C GLU A 71 9.24 -10.59 14.21
N VAL A 72 9.47 -10.16 12.98
CA VAL A 72 9.05 -8.88 12.43
C VAL A 72 8.09 -9.13 11.28
N ALA A 73 6.89 -8.57 11.35
CA ALA A 73 5.94 -8.57 10.25
C ALA A 73 5.63 -7.13 9.84
N VAL A 74 5.61 -6.85 8.54
CA VAL A 74 5.28 -5.54 7.99
C VAL A 74 4.12 -5.75 7.02
N SER A 75 2.95 -5.19 7.32
CA SER A 75 1.85 -5.12 6.36
C SER A 75 1.78 -3.70 5.79
N ALA A 76 1.84 -3.54 4.49
CA ALA A 76 1.75 -2.25 3.81
C ALA A 76 0.56 -2.25 2.85
N LEU A 77 -0.24 -1.19 2.89
CA LEU A 77 -1.38 -0.97 2.01
C LEU A 77 -1.13 0.30 1.20
N LEU A 78 -1.28 0.19 -0.12
CA LEU A 78 -1.17 1.35 -1.00
C LEU A 78 -2.40 2.25 -0.85
N GLY A 79 -2.15 3.53 -0.63
CA GLY A 79 -3.18 4.57 -0.63
C GLY A 79 -3.78 4.83 -2.02
N PRO A 80 -4.82 5.68 -2.08
CA PRO A 80 -5.39 6.11 -3.34
C PRO A 80 -4.36 6.86 -4.19
N VAL A 81 -4.50 6.79 -5.52
CA VAL A 81 -3.66 7.58 -6.44
C VAL A 81 -3.95 9.06 -6.22
N THR A 82 -2.92 9.84 -5.94
CA THR A 82 -3.01 11.31 -5.91
C THR A 82 -2.50 11.87 -7.23
N TYR A 83 -3.42 12.19 -8.14
CA TYR A 83 -3.09 12.84 -9.40
C TYR A 83 -2.73 14.32 -9.18
N GLY A 84 -1.67 14.81 -9.83
CA GLY A 84 -1.28 16.22 -9.82
C GLY A 84 -0.30 16.62 -8.71
N LYS A 85 0.24 15.68 -7.93
CA LYS A 85 1.46 15.91 -7.15
C LYS A 85 2.67 15.67 -8.05
N GLU A 86 3.61 16.62 -8.08
CA GLU A 86 4.94 16.41 -8.64
C GLU A 86 5.71 15.51 -7.68
N GLY A 87 6.03 14.30 -8.12
CA GLY A 87 6.58 13.26 -7.26
C GLY A 87 6.88 11.97 -8.01
N VAL A 88 7.91 11.25 -7.57
CA VAL A 88 8.34 9.93 -8.03
C VAL A 88 7.28 8.87 -7.72
N PHE A 89 6.55 8.97 -6.60
CA PHE A 89 5.60 7.94 -6.18
C PHE A 89 4.15 8.48 -6.12
N PRO A 90 3.23 7.94 -6.94
CA PRO A 90 1.88 8.51 -7.06
C PRO A 90 0.94 8.19 -5.88
N ARG A 91 1.43 7.50 -4.85
CA ARG A 91 0.66 6.95 -3.75
C ARG A 91 1.44 7.01 -2.45
N ASP A 92 0.75 7.45 -1.41
CA ASP A 92 1.19 7.27 -0.03
C ASP A 92 1.00 5.81 0.39
N VAL A 93 1.82 5.33 1.32
CA VAL A 93 1.75 3.96 1.84
C VAL A 93 1.44 4.01 3.32
N LEU A 94 0.38 3.34 3.74
CA LEU A 94 0.11 3.12 5.16
C LEU A 94 0.60 1.73 5.53
N MET A 95 1.32 1.62 6.64
CA MET A 95 1.87 0.35 7.08
C MET A 95 1.66 0.07 8.55
N LYS A 96 1.68 -1.21 8.89
CA LYS A 96 1.76 -1.68 10.27
C LYS A 96 3.01 -2.53 10.43
N VAL A 97 3.84 -2.16 11.39
CA VAL A 97 5.06 -2.90 11.73
C VAL A 97 4.83 -3.60 13.06
N CYS A 98 4.91 -4.92 13.04
CA CYS A 98 4.63 -5.79 14.16
C CYS A 98 5.92 -6.49 14.61
N LEU A 99 6.20 -6.45 15.91
CA LEU A 99 7.38 -7.02 16.54
C LEU A 99 6.97 -7.97 17.66
N LYS A 100 7.46 -9.22 17.58
CA LYS A 100 7.21 -10.25 18.57
C LYS A 100 8.52 -10.82 19.11
N LYS A 101 8.66 -10.81 20.43
CA LYS A 101 9.81 -11.40 21.13
C LYS A 101 9.66 -12.93 21.22
N PRO A 102 10.78 -13.69 21.22
CA PRO A 102 10.74 -15.14 21.36
C PRO A 102 10.12 -15.53 22.71
N GLY A 103 9.23 -16.53 22.69
CA GLY A 103 8.56 -17.02 23.90
C GLY A 103 7.48 -16.09 24.48
N MET A 104 7.28 -14.90 23.89
CA MET A 104 6.18 -14.00 24.28
C MET A 104 4.98 -14.18 23.37
N SER A 105 3.79 -14.12 23.97
CA SER A 105 2.52 -14.14 23.25
C SER A 105 1.98 -12.75 22.94
N SER A 106 2.55 -11.71 23.55
CA SER A 106 2.29 -10.31 23.22
C SER A 106 3.12 -9.81 22.05
N MET A 107 2.70 -8.72 21.43
CA MET A 107 3.43 -8.07 20.33
C MET A 107 3.39 -6.54 20.47
N LEU A 108 4.40 -5.88 19.92
CA LEU A 108 4.39 -4.43 19.68
C LEU A 108 3.93 -4.20 18.24
N GLN A 109 3.02 -3.26 18.04
CA GLN A 109 2.57 -2.82 16.72
C GLN A 109 2.84 -1.32 16.58
N PHE A 110 3.35 -0.91 15.43
CA PHE A 110 3.50 0.49 15.06
C PHE A 110 2.64 0.76 13.84
N ASP A 111 1.84 1.82 13.89
CA ASP A 111 1.19 2.34 12.68
C ASP A 111 2.11 3.38 12.08
N CYS A 112 2.57 3.14 10.86
CA CYS A 112 3.52 4.02 10.17
C CYS A 112 2.97 4.42 8.80
N GLY A 113 3.57 5.46 8.23
CA GLY A 113 3.28 5.91 6.88
C GLY A 113 4.55 6.25 6.12
N VAL A 114 4.52 6.05 4.81
CA VAL A 114 5.54 6.55 3.90
C VAL A 114 4.86 7.47 2.90
N PHE A 115 5.32 8.70 2.85
CA PHE A 115 4.73 9.78 2.07
C PHE A 115 5.80 10.41 1.19
N GLU A 116 5.39 10.91 0.05
CA GLU A 116 6.30 11.67 -0.81
C GLU A 116 6.48 13.11 -0.30
N ARG A 117 7.74 13.55 -0.23
CA ARG A 117 8.15 14.89 0.18
C ARG A 117 8.84 15.61 -0.98
N GLY A 118 8.13 15.76 -2.09
CA GLY A 118 8.63 16.47 -3.28
C GLY A 118 9.98 15.93 -3.77
N ASP A 119 10.89 16.83 -4.16
CA ASP A 119 12.21 16.46 -4.70
C ASP A 119 13.15 15.80 -3.67
N GLU A 120 12.81 15.83 -2.37
CA GLU A 120 13.62 15.24 -1.30
C GLU A 120 13.40 13.72 -1.13
N GLY A 121 12.48 13.13 -1.91
CA GLY A 121 12.19 11.70 -1.89
C GLY A 121 11.02 11.34 -0.97
N SER A 122 11.14 10.24 -0.23
CA SER A 122 10.07 9.75 0.65
C SER A 122 10.41 9.93 2.13
N GLU A 123 9.43 10.35 2.93
CA GLU A 123 9.50 10.50 4.38
C GLU A 123 8.78 9.33 5.07
N PHE A 124 9.33 8.86 6.19
CA PHE A 124 8.76 7.78 7.00
C PHE A 124 8.33 8.31 8.36
N ASP A 125 7.07 8.11 8.70
CA ASP A 125 6.48 8.57 9.96
C ASP A 125 5.92 7.41 10.79
N ILE A 126 6.11 7.48 12.10
CA ILE A 126 5.42 6.60 13.06
C ILE A 126 4.28 7.41 13.67
N HIS A 127 3.05 7.01 13.37
CA HIS A 127 1.86 7.69 13.86
C HIS A 127 1.45 7.20 15.25
N ASN A 128 1.56 5.90 15.50
CA ASN A 128 1.15 5.28 16.76
C ASN A 128 2.00 4.05 17.11
N ALA A 129 2.00 3.68 18.39
CA ALA A 129 2.69 2.50 18.90
C ALA A 129 1.84 1.80 19.97
N TYR A 130 1.53 0.54 19.76
CA TYR A 130 0.62 -0.24 20.60
C TYR A 130 1.37 -1.43 21.19
N TYR A 131 1.06 -1.72 22.46
CA TYR A 131 1.36 -3.02 23.04
C TYR A 131 0.09 -3.87 22.99
N ILE A 132 0.13 -4.94 22.21
CA ILE A 132 -0.98 -5.87 22.05
C ILE A 132 -0.73 -7.05 22.99
N PRO A 133 -1.50 -7.16 24.09
CA PRO A 133 -1.42 -8.33 24.96
C PRO A 133 -1.91 -9.57 24.21
N SER A 134 -1.55 -10.74 24.71
CA SER A 134 -1.78 -12.05 24.07
C SER A 134 -3.24 -12.42 23.80
N SER A 135 -4.22 -11.63 24.25
CA SER A 135 -5.62 -11.83 23.90
C SER A 135 -5.86 -11.46 22.44
N SER A 136 -6.47 -12.37 21.70
CA SER A 136 -6.88 -12.22 20.29
C SER A 136 -7.91 -11.10 20.03
N ARG A 137 -8.16 -10.24 21.02
CA ARG A 137 -9.09 -9.11 20.97
C ARG A 137 -8.37 -7.90 21.52
N VAL A 138 -8.23 -6.91 20.65
CA VAL A 138 -7.81 -5.56 21.01
C VAL A 138 -9.06 -4.84 21.51
N ASP A 139 -9.19 -4.63 22.82
CA ASP A 139 -10.31 -3.91 23.41
C ASP A 139 -10.08 -2.39 23.23
N PRO A 140 -11.11 -1.58 22.96
CA PRO A 140 -11.00 -0.12 22.96
C PRO A 140 -10.37 0.48 24.23
N SER A 141 -10.49 -0.22 25.37
CA SER A 141 -9.91 0.18 26.66
C SER A 141 -8.42 -0.17 26.84
N ASP A 142 -7.84 -1.00 25.96
CA ASP A 142 -6.42 -1.33 26.05
C ASP A 142 -5.56 -0.09 25.75
N TYR A 143 -4.46 0.07 26.50
CA TYR A 143 -3.53 1.18 26.32
C TYR A 143 -3.05 1.29 24.87
N ARG A 144 -3.39 2.41 24.22
CA ARG A 144 -3.09 2.65 22.80
C ARG A 144 -1.72 3.28 22.53
N GLY A 145 -0.85 3.32 23.55
CA GLY A 145 0.42 4.03 23.45
C GLY A 145 0.32 5.53 23.73
N PRO A 146 1.48 6.21 23.74
CA PRO A 146 1.53 7.66 23.84
C PRO A 146 1.13 8.30 22.51
N LEU A 147 0.68 9.56 22.58
CA LEU A 147 0.54 10.40 21.40
C LEU A 147 1.93 10.89 20.96
N PHE A 148 2.27 10.65 19.70
CA PHE A 148 3.46 11.20 19.08
C PHE A 148 3.22 12.69 18.77
N ARG A 149 4.22 13.53 19.02
CA ARG A 149 4.18 14.98 18.75
C ARG A 149 4.87 15.30 17.44
#